data_AF-A0A961LIF7-F1
#
_entry.id   AF-A0A961LIF7-F1
#
_cell.length_a   1.000
_cell.length_b   1.000
_cell.length_c   1.000
_cell.angle_alpha   90.00
_cell.angle_beta   90.00
_cell.angle_gamma   90.00
#
_symmetry.space_group_name_H-M   'P 1'
#
loop_
_entity.id
_entity.type
_entity.pdbx_description
1 polymer ?
#
loop_
_entity_poly.entity_id
_entity_poly.type
_entity_poly.pdbx_seq_one_letter_code
_entity_poly.pdbx_strand_id
1 'polypeptide(L)'
;NGGEYYTPRPLIRAMIAVTDPKIGETIYDGAVGSAGFLCEAYDYLRRPNMSATDYETLQRRTFYGQEKKSLAYVIGIMNMVLHGIEAPNIVHTNSLNENVMDIQEKDRHDIVLANPPFGGGERREVQQNFPIKSGETAYLFLQHFIRKLRAGGRAAVVIKNTFLSNTDNASVALRRELLEACNLHTILDCPQGTFQGAGVKTVVLFFQKGEPTRRIWYYQLDPGRSLGKTNPLNDDDMAEFVALQRGFVTGPKSWVVDVASVDAATFDLSVKNPNAPEAEALRSPEEIIYAILARDAETADILERIRGLL
;
A
#
# COMPACT_ATOMS: atom_id res chain seq x y z
N ASN A 1 -4.37 9.03 17.88
CA ASN A 1 -5.31 8.57 16.82
C ASN A 1 -4.79 8.93 15.44
N GLY A 2 -3.62 8.41 15.04
CA GLY A 2 -2.94 8.82 13.81
C GLY A 2 -2.54 7.60 12.99
N GLY A 3 -2.91 7.58 11.70
CA GLY A 3 -2.39 6.62 10.73
C GLY A 3 -3.42 5.68 10.09
N GLU A 4 -4.66 5.60 10.60
CA GLU A 4 -5.71 4.74 10.03
C GLU A 4 -6.53 5.50 8.98
N TYR A 5 -6.46 5.03 7.74
CA TYR A 5 -7.17 5.62 6.63
C TYR A 5 -7.98 4.55 5.91
N TYR A 6 -9.20 4.93 5.54
CA TYR A 6 -10.04 4.07 4.73
C TYR A 6 -9.42 3.86 3.35
N THR A 7 -9.26 2.60 2.95
CA THR A 7 -8.81 2.24 1.61
C THR A 7 -9.96 2.40 0.61
N PRO A 8 -9.81 3.19 -0.47
CA PRO A 8 -10.85 3.32 -1.49
C PRO A 8 -11.23 1.96 -2.10
N ARG A 9 -12.53 1.69 -2.25
CA ARG A 9 -13.01 0.41 -2.82
C ARG A 9 -12.47 0.13 -4.23
N PRO A 10 -12.34 1.11 -5.14
CA PRO A 10 -11.72 0.88 -6.44
C PRO A 10 -10.28 0.38 -6.35
N LEU A 11 -9.50 0.91 -5.40
CA LEU A 11 -8.13 0.44 -5.16
C LEU A 11 -8.12 -0.99 -4.61
N ILE A 12 -9.01 -1.31 -3.67
CA ILE A 12 -9.17 -2.68 -3.15
C ILE A 12 -9.49 -3.66 -4.29
N ARG A 13 -10.46 -3.34 -5.15
CA ARG A 13 -10.82 -4.19 -6.29
C ARG A 13 -9.69 -4.35 -7.30
N ALA A 14 -8.94 -3.28 -7.58
CA ALA A 14 -7.75 -3.36 -8.42
C ALA A 14 -6.68 -4.26 -7.80
N MET A 15 -6.47 -4.16 -6.48
CA MET A 15 -5.54 -5.04 -5.76
C MET A 15 -5.95 -6.51 -5.85
N ILE A 16 -7.24 -6.80 -5.63
CA ILE A 16 -7.81 -8.14 -5.76
C ILE A 16 -7.67 -8.66 -7.19
N ALA A 17 -7.97 -7.84 -8.20
CA ALA A 17 -7.87 -8.22 -9.60
C ALA A 17 -6.45 -8.60 -10.03
N VAL A 18 -5.42 -7.97 -9.43
CA VAL A 18 -4.01 -8.30 -9.69
C VAL A 18 -3.57 -9.54 -8.90
N THR A 19 -4.00 -9.71 -7.65
CA THR A 19 -3.68 -10.91 -6.86
C THR A 19 -4.45 -12.16 -7.31
N ASP A 20 -5.57 -11.97 -8.01
CA ASP A 20 -6.40 -12.99 -8.66
C ASP A 20 -6.75 -14.19 -7.76
N PRO A 21 -7.39 -13.98 -6.60
CA PRO A 21 -7.68 -15.06 -5.65
C PRO A 21 -8.62 -16.11 -6.25
N LYS A 22 -8.43 -17.37 -5.83
CA LYS A 22 -9.22 -18.52 -6.21
C LYS A 22 -9.88 -19.19 -5.01
N ILE A 23 -10.99 -19.88 -5.25
CA ILE A 23 -11.61 -20.74 -4.23
C ILE A 23 -10.61 -21.82 -3.82
N GLY A 24 -10.52 -22.06 -2.51
CA GLY A 24 -9.56 -22.99 -1.91
C GLY A 24 -8.28 -22.31 -1.41
N GLU A 25 -8.00 -21.09 -1.84
CA GLU A 25 -6.92 -20.26 -1.28
C GLU A 25 -7.38 -19.55 -0.01
N THR A 26 -6.40 -19.23 0.84
CA THR A 26 -6.57 -18.45 2.07
C THR A 26 -6.09 -17.02 1.87
N ILE A 27 -6.88 -16.04 2.34
CA ILE A 27 -6.62 -14.61 2.24
C ILE A 27 -6.47 -14.06 3.66
N TYR A 28 -5.36 -13.36 3.91
CA TYR A 28 -5.03 -12.76 5.19
C TYR A 28 -4.89 -11.25 5.12
N ASP A 29 -5.49 -10.57 6.10
CA ASP A 29 -5.28 -9.14 6.37
C ASP A 29 -4.86 -8.96 7.84
N GLY A 30 -3.61 -8.55 8.08
CA GLY A 30 -3.09 -8.32 9.42
C GLY A 30 -3.37 -6.92 9.97
N ALA A 31 -4.09 -6.07 9.24
CA ALA A 31 -4.52 -4.74 9.65
C ALA A 31 -5.96 -4.49 9.17
N VAL A 32 -6.86 -5.40 9.57
CA VAL A 32 -8.20 -5.56 8.98
C VAL A 32 -9.01 -4.27 8.93
N GLY A 33 -8.95 -3.46 9.98
CA GLY A 33 -9.79 -2.26 10.11
C GLY A 33 -11.26 -2.59 9.94
N SER A 34 -11.90 -2.01 8.92
CA SER A 34 -13.31 -2.25 8.58
C SER A 34 -13.56 -3.51 7.74
N ALA A 35 -12.55 -4.36 7.54
CA ALA A 35 -12.59 -5.56 6.71
C ALA A 35 -12.90 -5.31 5.22
N GLY A 36 -12.56 -4.13 4.70
CA GLY A 36 -12.82 -3.76 3.30
C GLY A 36 -12.22 -4.74 2.29
N PHE A 37 -10.96 -5.17 2.48
CA PHE A 37 -10.30 -6.14 1.62
C PHE A 37 -11.02 -7.50 1.62
N LEU A 38 -11.37 -8.01 2.80
CA LEU A 38 -11.99 -9.33 2.94
C LEU A 38 -13.41 -9.36 2.36
N CYS A 39 -14.19 -8.29 2.55
CA CYS A 39 -15.52 -8.15 1.93
C CYS A 39 -15.45 -8.10 0.40
N GLU A 40 -14.60 -7.25 -0.20
CA GLU A 40 -14.51 -7.19 -1.68
C GLU A 40 -13.94 -8.49 -2.26
N ALA A 41 -13.05 -9.17 -1.53
CA ALA A 41 -12.52 -10.47 -1.95
C ALA A 41 -13.60 -11.56 -1.88
N TYR A 42 -14.51 -11.51 -0.90
CA TYR A 42 -15.70 -12.36 -0.88
C TYR A 42 -16.58 -12.13 -2.09
N ASP A 43 -16.90 -10.87 -2.40
CA ASP A 43 -17.74 -10.53 -3.55
C ASP A 43 -17.08 -10.95 -4.88
N TYR A 44 -15.76 -10.81 -4.99
CA TYR A 44 -14.99 -11.27 -6.15
C TYR A 44 -15.05 -12.79 -6.34
N LEU A 45 -14.95 -13.54 -5.25
CA LEU A 45 -14.95 -15.01 -5.27
C LEU A 45 -16.36 -15.61 -5.38
N ARG A 46 -17.38 -14.91 -4.87
CA ARG A 46 -18.76 -15.37 -4.84
C ARG A 46 -19.35 -15.43 -6.25
N ARG A 47 -19.88 -16.60 -6.63
CA ARG A 47 -20.57 -16.81 -7.91
C ARG A 47 -21.95 -17.42 -7.69
N PRO A 48 -22.95 -17.15 -8.57
CA PRO A 48 -24.31 -17.69 -8.43
C PRO A 48 -24.36 -19.22 -8.37
N ASN A 49 -23.53 -19.93 -9.14
CA ASN A 49 -23.59 -21.38 -9.32
C ASN A 49 -22.46 -22.13 -8.60
N MET A 50 -22.08 -21.71 -7.40
CA MET A 50 -21.06 -22.40 -6.60
C MET A 50 -21.56 -23.74 -6.06
N SER A 51 -20.67 -24.73 -5.97
CA SER A 51 -20.98 -25.97 -5.25
C SER A 51 -21.16 -25.70 -3.75
N ALA A 52 -21.86 -26.59 -3.05
CA ALA A 52 -22.01 -26.47 -1.60
C ALA A 52 -20.65 -26.46 -0.87
N THR A 53 -19.70 -27.28 -1.35
CA THR A 53 -18.34 -27.36 -0.80
C THR A 53 -17.54 -26.06 -1.03
N ASP A 54 -17.63 -25.47 -2.23
CA ASP A 54 -16.97 -24.20 -2.52
C ASP A 54 -17.56 -23.08 -1.67
N TYR A 55 -18.89 -23.07 -1.51
CA TYR A 55 -19.58 -22.10 -0.67
C TYR A 55 -19.16 -22.22 0.80
N GLU A 56 -19.09 -23.45 1.33
CA GLU A 56 -18.61 -23.68 2.70
C GLU A 56 -17.14 -23.25 2.88
N THR A 57 -16.30 -23.53 1.89
CA THR A 57 -14.88 -23.13 1.89
C THR A 57 -14.77 -21.61 1.94
N LEU A 58 -15.51 -20.91 1.06
CA LEU A 58 -15.53 -19.45 1.03
C LEU A 58 -16.02 -18.86 2.37
N GLN A 59 -17.06 -19.45 2.97
CA GLN A 59 -17.64 -18.94 4.22
C GLN A 59 -16.75 -19.12 5.45
N ARG A 60 -15.97 -20.22 5.52
CA ARG A 60 -15.33 -20.65 6.77
C ARG A 60 -13.82 -20.79 6.71
N ARG A 61 -13.25 -20.98 5.53
CA ARG A 61 -11.85 -21.40 5.35
C ARG A 61 -11.04 -20.48 4.44
N THR A 62 -11.63 -19.39 3.94
CA THR A 62 -10.93 -18.46 3.04
C THR A 62 -10.39 -17.23 3.77
N PHE A 63 -11.18 -16.56 4.61
CA PHE A 63 -10.81 -15.25 5.16
C PHE A 63 -10.25 -15.34 6.57
N TYR A 64 -9.08 -14.72 6.77
CA TYR A 64 -8.36 -14.63 8.04
C TYR A 64 -7.90 -13.20 8.28
N GLY A 65 -7.80 -12.80 9.55
CA GLY A 65 -7.23 -11.50 9.84
C GLY A 65 -7.02 -11.20 11.31
N GLN A 66 -6.35 -10.10 11.56
CA GLN A 66 -6.04 -9.61 12.90
C GLN A 66 -6.28 -8.10 12.97
N GLU A 67 -6.90 -7.64 14.05
CA GLU A 67 -7.16 -6.23 14.29
C GLU A 67 -6.85 -5.87 15.75
N LYS A 68 -6.10 -4.78 15.95
CA LYS A 68 -5.60 -4.34 17.25
C LYS A 68 -6.62 -3.53 18.03
N LYS A 69 -7.45 -2.72 17.35
CA LYS A 69 -8.35 -1.77 18.00
C LYS A 69 -9.76 -2.32 18.12
N SER A 70 -10.31 -2.27 19.33
CA SER A 70 -11.64 -2.82 19.64
C SER A 70 -12.75 -2.30 18.74
N LEU A 71 -12.81 -0.98 18.51
CA LEU A 71 -13.87 -0.39 17.68
C LEU A 71 -13.74 -0.80 16.21
N ALA A 72 -12.52 -0.79 15.67
CA ALA A 72 -12.26 -1.23 14.30
C ALA A 72 -12.60 -2.72 14.14
N TYR A 73 -12.18 -3.56 15.09
CA TYR A 73 -12.49 -4.99 15.13
C TYR A 73 -14.00 -5.26 15.08
N VAL A 74 -14.78 -4.58 15.94
CA VAL A 74 -16.24 -4.74 15.96
C VAL A 74 -16.87 -4.32 14.63
N ILE A 75 -16.43 -3.18 14.07
CA ILE A 75 -16.92 -2.70 12.77
C ILE A 75 -16.57 -3.71 11.66
N GLY A 76 -15.35 -4.23 11.64
CA GLY A 76 -14.91 -5.22 10.65
C GLY A 76 -15.72 -6.51 10.72
N ILE A 77 -15.93 -7.07 11.91
CA ILE A 77 -16.78 -8.26 12.11
C ILE A 77 -18.20 -8.01 11.62
N MET A 78 -18.83 -6.90 12.04
CA MET A 78 -20.20 -6.56 11.62
C MET A 78 -20.28 -6.40 10.10
N ASN A 79 -19.29 -5.74 9.50
CA ASN A 79 -19.23 -5.53 8.06
C ASN A 79 -19.16 -6.86 7.31
N MET A 80 -18.31 -7.81 7.75
CA MET A 80 -18.22 -9.15 7.15
C MET A 80 -19.55 -9.91 7.25
N VAL A 81 -20.20 -9.89 8.42
CA VAL A 81 -21.50 -10.55 8.62
C VAL A 81 -22.58 -9.96 7.72
N LEU A 82 -22.63 -8.64 7.57
CA LEU A 82 -23.58 -7.95 6.69
C LEU A 82 -23.35 -8.24 5.20
N HIS A 83 -22.12 -8.58 4.80
CA HIS A 83 -21.80 -9.06 3.44
C HIS A 83 -22.11 -10.57 3.26
N GLY A 84 -22.64 -11.23 4.28
CA GLY A 84 -23.02 -12.65 4.23
C GLY A 84 -21.93 -13.62 4.65
N ILE A 85 -20.79 -13.15 5.18
CA ILE A 85 -19.73 -13.99 5.71
C ILE A 85 -20.07 -14.37 7.16
N GLU A 86 -20.61 -15.57 7.35
CA GLU A 86 -21.17 -15.98 8.65
C GLU A 86 -20.12 -16.34 9.70
N ALA A 87 -18.91 -16.73 9.29
CA ALA A 87 -17.86 -17.21 10.19
C ALA A 87 -16.50 -16.56 9.90
N PRO A 88 -16.37 -15.24 10.10
CA PRO A 88 -15.12 -14.52 9.84
C PRO A 88 -14.02 -14.92 10.84
N ASN A 89 -12.88 -15.42 10.37
CA ASN A 89 -11.75 -15.78 11.23
C ASN A 89 -10.87 -14.56 11.56
N ILE A 90 -11.45 -13.55 12.21
CA ILE A 90 -10.73 -12.34 12.64
C ILE A 90 -10.44 -12.41 14.13
N VAL A 91 -9.19 -12.15 14.51
CA VAL A 91 -8.74 -12.16 15.90
C VAL A 91 -8.48 -10.73 16.38
N HIS A 92 -9.07 -10.36 17.51
CA HIS A 92 -8.78 -9.08 18.17
C HIS A 92 -7.43 -9.14 18.89
N THR A 93 -6.35 -8.76 18.19
CA THR A 93 -4.97 -8.80 18.69
C THR A 93 -4.09 -7.84 17.91
N ASN A 94 -2.94 -7.46 18.49
CA ASN A 94 -1.90 -6.76 17.74
C ASN A 94 -1.07 -7.77 16.94
N SER A 95 -1.19 -7.75 15.61
CA SER A 95 -0.43 -8.61 14.70
C SER A 95 1.07 -8.53 14.93
N LEU A 96 1.58 -7.36 15.33
CA LEU A 96 3.01 -7.15 15.57
C LEU A 96 3.51 -7.74 16.90
N ASN A 97 2.61 -8.23 17.76
CA ASN A 97 3.01 -9.00 18.95
C ASN A 97 3.48 -10.42 18.61
N GLU A 98 3.21 -10.91 17.40
CA GLU A 98 3.71 -12.19 16.91
C GLU A 98 5.19 -12.07 16.52
N ASN A 99 6.03 -12.97 17.04
CA ASN A 99 7.43 -13.06 16.62
C ASN A 99 7.49 -13.73 15.24
N VAL A 100 8.06 -13.03 14.26
CA VAL A 100 8.07 -13.54 12.88
C VAL A 100 8.93 -14.79 12.69
N MET A 101 9.84 -15.07 13.64
CA MET A 101 10.65 -16.28 13.65
C MET A 101 9.86 -17.51 14.13
N ASP A 102 8.75 -17.31 14.83
CA ASP A 102 7.89 -18.37 15.34
C ASP A 102 6.78 -18.76 14.35
N ILE A 103 6.62 -18.01 13.25
CA ILE A 103 5.62 -18.26 12.20
C ILE A 103 5.95 -19.57 11.45
N GLN A 104 5.09 -20.56 11.59
CA GLN A 104 5.22 -21.87 10.95
C GLN A 104 4.35 -21.97 9.69
N GLU A 105 4.51 -23.06 8.92
CA GLU A 105 3.75 -23.28 7.69
C GLU A 105 2.23 -23.25 7.89
N LYS A 106 1.74 -23.75 9.03
CA LYS A 106 0.31 -23.72 9.38
C LYS A 106 -0.25 -22.29 9.57
N ASP A 107 0.61 -21.33 9.88
CA ASP A 107 0.25 -19.94 10.14
C ASP A 107 0.34 -19.08 8.87
N ARG A 108 0.67 -19.70 7.73
CA ARG A 108 0.86 -19.02 6.45
C ARG A 108 -0.34 -19.13 5.54
N HIS A 109 -0.50 -18.10 4.72
CA HIS A 109 -1.60 -17.91 3.80
C HIS A 109 -1.14 -17.79 2.36
N ASP A 110 -2.04 -18.08 1.43
CA ASP A 110 -1.78 -18.02 0.00
C ASP A 110 -1.73 -16.56 -0.49
N ILE A 111 -2.57 -15.71 0.11
CA ILE A 111 -2.72 -14.31 -0.28
C ILE A 111 -2.69 -13.39 0.92
N VAL A 112 -1.96 -12.26 0.81
CA VAL A 112 -2.04 -11.14 1.75
C VAL A 112 -2.54 -9.87 1.05
N LEU A 113 -3.63 -9.31 1.56
CA LEU A 113 -4.18 -8.03 1.11
C LEU A 113 -4.26 -7.11 2.32
N ALA A 114 -3.49 -6.02 2.33
CA ALA A 114 -3.42 -5.18 3.51
C ALA A 114 -3.11 -3.71 3.21
N ASN A 115 -3.67 -2.84 4.06
CA ASN A 115 -3.29 -1.45 4.19
C ASN A 115 -2.89 -1.18 5.65
N PRO A 116 -1.64 -1.47 6.05
CA PRO A 116 -1.17 -1.21 7.40
C PRO A 116 -1.20 0.30 7.73
N PRO A 117 -1.35 0.68 9.00
CA PRO A 117 -1.43 2.08 9.40
C PRO A 117 -0.18 2.87 8.98
N PHE A 118 -0.38 4.12 8.55
CA PHE A 118 0.69 4.99 8.10
C PHE A 118 1.33 5.75 9.27
N GLY A 119 2.59 5.46 9.57
CA GLY A 119 3.32 6.13 10.64
C GLY A 119 2.83 5.74 12.03
N GLY A 120 3.27 6.52 13.02
CA GLY A 120 3.25 6.07 14.40
C GLY A 120 4.44 5.16 14.68
N GLY A 121 4.63 4.85 15.97
CA GLY A 121 5.68 3.95 16.41
C GLY A 121 5.12 2.84 17.25
N GLU A 122 5.68 1.65 17.10
CA GLU A 122 5.46 0.55 18.02
C GLU A 122 6.49 0.57 19.15
N ARG A 123 6.08 0.00 20.29
CA ARG A 123 6.92 -0.05 21.48
C ARG A 123 8.20 -0.84 21.20
N ARG A 124 9.30 -0.50 21.88
CA ARG A 124 10.62 -1.13 21.64
C ARG A 124 10.62 -2.64 21.89
N GLU A 125 9.73 -3.12 22.76
CA GLU A 125 9.54 -4.53 23.06
C GLU A 125 8.90 -5.26 21.86
N VAL A 126 7.92 -4.64 21.21
CA VAL A 126 7.27 -5.16 19.99
C VAL A 126 8.28 -5.27 18.86
N GLN A 127 9.22 -4.32 18.75
CA GLN A 127 10.27 -4.37 17.73
C GLN A 127 11.20 -5.58 17.88
N GLN A 128 11.29 -6.21 19.05
CA GLN A 128 12.13 -7.41 19.25
C GLN A 128 11.61 -8.64 18.49
N ASN A 129 10.35 -8.62 18.07
CA ASN A 129 9.72 -9.68 17.28
C ASN A 129 10.19 -9.71 15.82
N PHE A 130 11.05 -8.77 15.41
CA PHE A 130 11.44 -8.55 14.02
C PHE A 130 12.97 -8.52 13.87
N PRO A 131 13.53 -9.20 12.85
CA PRO A 131 14.94 -9.08 12.51
C PRO A 131 15.35 -7.64 12.19
N ILE A 132 14.53 -6.92 11.42
CA ILE A 132 14.77 -5.52 11.07
C ILE A 132 13.93 -4.64 12.01
N LYS A 133 14.57 -4.19 13.09
CA LYS A 133 13.94 -3.30 14.07
C LYS A 133 13.70 -1.93 13.43
N SER A 134 12.47 -1.44 13.55
CA SER A 134 12.07 -0.14 13.01
C SER A 134 11.07 0.55 13.91
N GLY A 135 11.16 1.88 13.97
CA GLY A 135 10.12 2.72 14.56
C GLY A 135 8.94 2.98 13.61
N GLU A 136 9.07 2.73 12.31
CA GLU A 136 7.96 2.87 11.36
C GLU A 136 7.13 1.58 11.35
N THR A 137 5.90 1.67 11.86
CA THR A 137 4.97 0.54 12.01
C THR A 137 4.74 -0.21 10.70
N ALA A 138 4.68 0.48 9.56
CA ALA A 138 4.49 -0.15 8.25
C ALA A 138 5.65 -1.11 7.87
N TYR A 139 6.88 -0.85 8.34
CA TYR A 139 8.03 -1.71 8.05
C TYR A 139 7.96 -3.03 8.83
N LEU A 140 7.43 -2.99 10.05
CA LEU A 140 7.19 -4.20 10.85
C LEU A 140 6.07 -5.04 10.22
N PHE A 141 5.00 -4.40 9.76
CA PHE A 141 3.94 -5.08 9.02
C PHE A 141 4.42 -5.73 7.73
N LEU A 142 5.26 -5.07 6.94
CA LEU A 142 5.78 -5.67 5.71
C LEU A 142 6.62 -6.92 6.00
N GLN A 143 7.47 -6.92 7.02
CA GLN A 143 8.17 -8.14 7.47
C GLN A 143 7.19 -9.24 7.89
N HIS A 144 6.16 -8.88 8.66
CA HIS A 144 5.11 -9.81 9.08
C HIS A 144 4.40 -10.45 7.88
N PHE A 145 4.01 -9.64 6.89
CA PHE A 145 3.33 -10.11 5.68
C PHE A 145 4.21 -11.02 4.82
N ILE A 146 5.48 -10.66 4.61
CA ILE A 146 6.46 -11.54 3.94
C ILE A 146 6.53 -12.89 4.67
N ARG A 147 6.50 -12.90 6.00
CA ARG A 147 6.61 -14.13 6.81
C ARG A 147 5.31 -14.94 6.83
N LYS A 148 4.15 -14.28 6.78
CA LYS A 148 2.80 -14.89 6.68
C LYS A 148 2.46 -15.45 5.30
N LEU A 149 3.17 -15.10 4.24
CA LEU A 149 2.96 -15.74 2.94
C LEU A 149 3.54 -17.17 2.91
N ARG A 150 2.82 -18.09 2.27
CA ARG A 150 3.36 -19.39 1.82
C ARG A 150 4.38 -19.20 0.71
N ALA A 151 5.21 -20.21 0.46
CA ALA A 151 6.03 -20.23 -0.75
C ALA A 151 5.11 -20.25 -1.98
N GLY A 152 5.33 -19.35 -2.94
CA GLY A 152 4.44 -19.13 -4.08
C GLY A 152 3.22 -18.25 -3.78
N GLY A 153 3.01 -17.84 -2.52
CA GLY A 153 1.93 -16.93 -2.12
C GLY A 153 2.15 -15.52 -2.65
N ARG A 154 1.05 -14.78 -2.84
CA ARG A 154 0.99 -13.46 -3.49
C ARG A 154 0.50 -12.39 -2.52
N ALA A 155 0.99 -11.17 -2.64
CA ALA A 155 0.52 -10.07 -1.81
C ALA A 155 0.33 -8.77 -2.58
N ALA A 156 -0.62 -7.97 -2.11
CA ALA A 156 -0.75 -6.56 -2.44
C ALA A 156 -0.80 -5.76 -1.13
N VAL A 157 0.21 -4.92 -0.90
CA VAL A 157 0.37 -4.18 0.35
C VAL A 157 0.52 -2.69 0.05
N VAL A 158 -0.33 -1.87 0.67
CA VAL A 158 -0.21 -0.41 0.62
C VAL A 158 0.90 0.05 1.57
N ILE A 159 1.76 0.96 1.12
CA ILE A 159 2.79 1.58 1.96
C ILE A 159 3.04 3.03 1.53
N LYS A 160 3.58 3.87 2.41
CA LYS A 160 4.02 5.23 2.04
C LYS A 160 5.07 5.16 0.93
N ASN A 161 5.02 6.09 -0.02
CA ASN A 161 5.98 6.14 -1.12
C ASN A 161 7.43 6.33 -0.63
N THR A 162 7.64 6.98 0.51
CA THR A 162 8.95 7.18 1.13
C THR A 162 9.67 5.87 1.46
N PHE A 163 8.94 4.76 1.62
CA PHE A 163 9.56 3.44 1.74
C PHE A 163 10.47 3.12 0.56
N LEU A 164 10.18 3.63 -0.64
CA LEU A 164 10.96 3.35 -1.84
C LEU A 164 12.33 4.07 -1.84
N SER A 165 12.46 5.17 -1.11
CA SER A 165 13.59 6.11 -1.26
C SER A 165 14.34 6.43 0.03
N ASN A 166 13.74 6.18 1.21
CA ASN A 166 14.38 6.47 2.49
C ASN A 166 15.72 5.76 2.60
N THR A 167 16.72 6.41 3.20
CA THR A 167 18.10 5.89 3.27
C THR A 167 18.47 5.39 4.66
N ASP A 168 17.52 5.34 5.60
CA ASP A 168 17.77 4.77 6.92
C ASP A 168 18.02 3.25 6.82
N ASN A 169 18.85 2.72 7.72
CA ASN A 169 19.28 1.32 7.69
C ASN A 169 18.11 0.32 7.65
N ALA A 170 17.00 0.61 8.33
CA ALA A 170 15.86 -0.29 8.38
C ALA A 170 15.13 -0.34 7.03
N SER A 171 14.92 0.82 6.39
CA SER A 171 14.30 0.89 5.07
C SER A 171 15.13 0.19 3.98
N VAL A 172 16.45 0.40 3.97
CA VAL A 172 17.38 -0.22 3.01
C VAL A 172 17.42 -1.74 3.21
N ALA A 173 17.56 -2.19 4.46
CA ALA A 173 17.57 -3.62 4.77
C ALA A 173 16.25 -4.30 4.40
N LEU A 174 15.11 -3.64 4.61
CA LEU A 174 13.80 -4.20 4.30
C LEU A 174 13.53 -4.23 2.79
N ARG A 175 13.95 -3.21 2.03
CA ARG A 175 13.92 -3.28 0.56
C ARG A 175 14.78 -4.43 0.03
N ARG A 176 15.97 -4.62 0.60
CA ARG A 176 16.81 -5.78 0.28
C ARG A 176 16.11 -7.12 0.58
N GLU A 177 15.57 -7.30 1.79
CA GLU A 177 14.84 -8.53 2.15
C GLU A 177 13.67 -8.79 1.21
N LEU A 178 12.90 -7.74 0.86
CA LEU A 178 11.79 -7.86 -0.08
C LEU A 178 12.26 -8.32 -1.46
N LEU A 179 13.33 -7.73 -2.00
CA LEU A 179 13.84 -8.06 -3.34
C LEU A 179 14.52 -9.43 -3.39
N GLU A 180 15.13 -9.88 -2.30
CA GLU A 180 15.80 -11.20 -2.23
C GLU A 180 14.81 -12.34 -1.97
N ALA A 181 13.83 -12.14 -1.09
CA ALA A 181 12.89 -13.20 -0.68
C ALA A 181 11.62 -13.27 -1.54
N CYS A 182 11.28 -12.19 -2.25
CA CYS A 182 10.07 -12.07 -3.03
C CYS A 182 10.36 -11.49 -4.42
N ASN A 183 9.47 -11.81 -5.35
CA ASN A 183 9.42 -11.26 -6.68
C ASN A 183 8.43 -10.09 -6.65
N LEU A 184 8.95 -8.89 -6.35
CA LEU A 184 8.23 -7.63 -6.44
C LEU A 184 8.03 -7.26 -7.90
N HIS A 185 6.98 -7.82 -8.50
CA HIS A 185 6.74 -7.70 -9.93
C HIS A 185 6.05 -6.39 -10.31
N THR A 186 5.34 -5.74 -9.39
CA THR A 186 4.60 -4.51 -9.70
C THR A 186 4.62 -3.49 -8.57
N ILE A 187 4.86 -2.22 -8.92
CA ILE A 187 4.66 -1.06 -8.04
C ILE A 187 3.65 -0.12 -8.69
N LEU A 188 2.53 0.10 -8.02
CA LEU A 188 1.53 1.10 -8.40
C LEU A 188 1.79 2.37 -7.58
N ASP A 189 2.15 3.47 -8.24
CA ASP A 189 2.28 4.79 -7.63
C ASP A 189 0.92 5.48 -7.59
N CYS A 190 0.40 5.75 -6.38
CA CYS A 190 -0.89 6.40 -6.20
C CYS A 190 -0.70 7.92 -5.98
N PRO A 191 -1.48 8.77 -6.67
CA PRO A 191 -1.39 10.21 -6.50
C PRO A 191 -1.87 10.63 -5.11
N GLN A 192 -1.47 11.83 -4.69
CA GLN A 192 -1.94 12.43 -3.45
C GLN A 192 -3.47 12.57 -3.49
N GLY A 193 -4.11 12.36 -2.34
CA GLY A 193 -5.58 12.39 -2.24
C GLY A 193 -6.25 11.04 -2.52
N THR A 194 -5.50 10.01 -2.93
CA THR A 194 -6.01 8.62 -2.97
C THR A 194 -6.57 8.20 -1.61
N PHE A 195 -5.78 8.41 -0.54
CA PHE A 195 -6.21 8.18 0.84
C PHE A 195 -6.61 9.51 1.49
N GLN A 196 -7.91 9.67 1.74
CA GLN A 196 -8.46 10.89 2.33
C GLN A 196 -7.90 11.12 3.74
N GLY A 197 -7.33 12.30 3.98
CA GLY A 197 -6.77 12.68 5.28
C GLY A 197 -5.35 12.19 5.55
N ALA A 198 -4.75 11.37 4.67
CA ALA A 198 -3.41 10.82 4.88
C ALA A 198 -2.29 11.86 4.78
N GLY A 199 -2.47 12.87 3.92
CA GLY A 199 -1.46 13.93 3.68
C GLY A 199 -0.18 13.44 2.99
N VAL A 200 -0.06 12.14 2.71
CA VAL A 200 1.12 11.49 2.11
C VAL A 200 0.76 10.78 0.81
N LYS A 201 1.74 10.63 -0.08
CA LYS A 201 1.64 9.74 -1.23
C LYS A 201 1.90 8.30 -0.79
N THR A 202 1.26 7.36 -1.48
CA THR A 202 1.32 5.93 -1.17
C THR A 202 1.58 5.16 -2.44
N VAL A 203 2.15 3.98 -2.29
CA VAL A 203 2.29 3.00 -3.36
C VAL A 203 1.64 1.69 -2.94
N VAL A 204 1.29 0.86 -3.92
CA VAL A 204 0.94 -0.54 -3.68
C VAL A 204 2.07 -1.42 -4.21
N LEU A 205 2.60 -2.25 -3.32
CA LEU A 205 3.59 -3.27 -3.65
C LEU A 205 2.88 -4.58 -3.97
N PHE A 206 3.10 -5.12 -5.16
CA PHE A 206 2.62 -6.44 -5.54
C PHE A 206 3.79 -7.40 -5.69
N PHE A 207 3.77 -8.46 -4.89
CA PHE A 207 4.89 -9.40 -4.85
C PHE A 207 4.46 -10.83 -4.61
N GLN A 208 5.27 -11.77 -5.11
CA GLN A 208 5.12 -13.20 -4.85
C GLN A 208 6.31 -13.74 -4.06
N LYS A 209 6.07 -14.53 -3.02
CA LYS A 209 7.14 -15.08 -2.18
C LYS A 209 7.81 -16.30 -2.80
N GLY A 210 9.13 -16.42 -2.64
CA GLY A 210 9.89 -17.63 -2.95
C GLY A 210 10.84 -17.50 -4.14
N GLU A 211 10.79 -16.38 -4.87
CA GLU A 211 11.70 -16.10 -5.97
C GLU A 211 12.26 -14.69 -5.82
N PRO A 212 13.57 -14.44 -6.04
CA PRO A 212 14.12 -13.08 -6.01
C PRO A 212 13.58 -12.21 -7.15
N THR A 213 13.44 -10.92 -6.88
CA THR A 213 13.03 -9.92 -7.88
C THR A 213 14.11 -9.73 -8.93
N ARG A 214 13.73 -9.79 -10.21
CA ARG A 214 14.62 -9.46 -11.34
C ARG A 214 14.22 -8.18 -12.05
N ARG A 215 12.92 -8.00 -12.27
CA ARG A 215 12.36 -6.85 -12.96
C ARG A 215 11.11 -6.40 -12.26
N ILE A 216 10.92 -5.09 -12.19
CA ILE A 216 9.76 -4.46 -11.56
C ILE A 216 9.04 -3.65 -12.62
N TRP A 217 7.75 -3.92 -12.81
CA TRP A 217 6.90 -3.09 -13.65
C TRP A 217 6.26 -1.99 -12.80
N TYR A 218 6.46 -0.74 -13.21
CA TYR A 218 5.91 0.43 -12.55
C TYR A 218 4.67 0.91 -13.30
N TYR A 219 3.69 1.39 -12.55
CA TYR A 219 2.58 2.13 -13.09
C TYR A 219 2.34 3.39 -12.27
N GLN A 220 2.40 4.55 -12.92
CA GLN A 220 2.10 5.84 -12.32
C GLN A 220 0.64 6.21 -12.58
N LEU A 221 -0.19 6.11 -11.54
CA LEU A 221 -1.60 6.44 -11.67
C LEU A 221 -1.77 7.96 -11.80
N ASP A 222 -2.25 8.38 -12.96
CA ASP A 222 -2.71 9.73 -13.22
C ASP A 222 -4.16 9.71 -13.70
N PRO A 223 -5.12 10.09 -12.83
CA PRO A 223 -6.54 10.19 -13.16
C PRO A 223 -6.90 11.50 -13.89
N GLY A 224 -5.92 12.35 -14.25
CA GLY A 224 -6.12 13.61 -14.96
C GLY A 224 -6.78 14.71 -14.14
N ARG A 225 -6.92 14.51 -12.81
CA ARG A 225 -7.53 15.44 -11.87
C ARG A 225 -6.97 15.27 -10.46
N SER A 226 -7.12 16.28 -9.62
CA SER A 226 -6.82 16.14 -8.19
C SER A 226 -7.86 15.27 -7.48
N LEU A 227 -7.39 14.27 -6.74
CA LEU A 227 -8.24 13.42 -5.93
C LEU A 227 -8.55 14.07 -4.58
N GLY A 228 -9.77 13.88 -4.09
CA GLY A 228 -10.26 14.50 -2.86
C GLY A 228 -11.67 14.05 -2.51
N LYS A 229 -12.26 14.64 -1.46
CA LYS A 229 -13.63 14.31 -1.04
C LYS A 229 -14.67 14.52 -2.14
N THR A 230 -14.49 15.55 -2.98
CA THR A 230 -15.40 15.89 -4.07
C THR A 230 -15.14 15.08 -5.34
N ASN A 231 -13.89 14.63 -5.54
CA ASN A 231 -13.44 13.88 -6.71
C ASN A 231 -12.70 12.62 -6.24
N PRO A 232 -13.40 11.62 -5.67
CA PRO A 232 -12.74 10.41 -5.19
C PRO A 232 -12.20 9.57 -6.35
N LEU A 233 -11.29 8.65 -6.02
CA LEU A 233 -10.88 7.56 -6.92
C LEU A 233 -12.11 6.70 -7.25
N ASN A 234 -12.24 6.31 -8.52
CA ASN A 234 -13.30 5.42 -9.02
C ASN A 234 -12.70 4.21 -9.78
N ASP A 235 -13.55 3.27 -10.22
CA ASP A 235 -13.09 2.06 -10.93
C ASP A 235 -12.53 2.35 -12.33
N ASP A 236 -13.04 3.37 -13.02
CA ASP A 236 -12.57 3.75 -14.36
C ASP A 236 -11.12 4.26 -14.29
N ASP A 237 -10.75 4.97 -13.21
CA ASP A 237 -9.36 5.38 -12.96
C ASP A 237 -8.40 4.19 -12.86
N MET A 238 -8.89 3.03 -12.40
CA MET A 238 -8.10 1.82 -12.18
C MET A 238 -8.13 0.86 -13.38
N ALA A 239 -9.05 1.04 -14.34
CA ALA A 239 -9.26 0.12 -15.45
C ALA A 239 -8.02 -0.04 -16.34
N GLU A 240 -7.35 1.08 -16.67
CA GLU A 240 -6.12 1.09 -17.47
C GLU A 240 -5.00 0.31 -16.77
N PHE A 241 -4.78 0.56 -15.47
CA PHE A 241 -3.79 -0.15 -14.68
C PHE A 241 -4.03 -1.67 -14.72
N VAL A 242 -5.25 -2.12 -14.40
CA VAL A 242 -5.57 -3.55 -14.34
C VAL A 242 -5.40 -4.21 -15.72
N ALA A 243 -5.78 -3.51 -16.80
CA ALA A 243 -5.63 -4.02 -18.15
C ALA A 243 -4.16 -4.19 -18.56
N LEU A 244 -3.32 -3.17 -18.33
CA LEU A 244 -1.90 -3.19 -18.71
C LEU A 244 -1.07 -4.12 -17.81
N GLN A 245 -1.43 -4.22 -16.52
CA GLN A 245 -0.70 -5.05 -15.55
C GLN A 245 -0.70 -6.53 -15.95
N ARG A 246 -1.80 -7.05 -16.51
CA ARG A 246 -1.91 -8.47 -16.94
C ARG A 246 -0.81 -8.90 -17.92
N GLY A 247 -0.33 -7.98 -18.75
CA GLY A 247 0.72 -8.21 -19.75
C GLY A 247 2.01 -7.46 -19.47
N PHE A 248 2.12 -6.74 -18.34
CA PHE A 248 3.21 -5.82 -18.05
C PHE A 248 3.48 -4.82 -19.20
N VAL A 249 2.40 -4.34 -19.83
CA VAL A 249 2.49 -3.47 -21.02
C VAL A 249 3.07 -2.11 -20.63
N THR A 250 4.11 -1.67 -21.34
CA THR A 250 4.75 -0.36 -21.13
C THR A 250 4.06 0.72 -21.96
N GLY A 251 4.12 1.96 -21.49
CA GLY A 251 3.46 3.10 -22.11
C GLY A 251 3.75 4.40 -21.35
N PRO A 252 3.02 5.49 -21.63
CA PRO A 252 3.28 6.80 -21.02
C PRO A 252 3.25 6.81 -19.48
N LYS A 253 2.45 5.91 -18.87
CA LYS A 253 2.32 5.76 -17.42
C LYS A 253 3.02 4.52 -16.87
N SER A 254 3.64 3.69 -17.70
CA SER A 254 4.20 2.40 -17.27
C SER A 254 5.53 2.04 -17.92
N TRP A 255 6.44 1.50 -17.12
CA TRP A 255 7.79 1.12 -17.55
C TRP A 255 8.33 -0.04 -16.72
N VAL A 256 9.46 -0.60 -17.12
CA VAL A 256 10.13 -1.68 -16.41
C VAL A 256 11.49 -1.21 -15.94
N VAL A 257 11.85 -1.56 -14.70
CA VAL A 257 13.19 -1.38 -14.13
C VAL A 257 13.80 -2.75 -13.88
N ASP A 258 15.03 -2.95 -14.34
CA ASP A 258 15.83 -4.13 -13.99
C ASP A 258 16.47 -3.91 -12.61
N VAL A 259 16.31 -4.85 -11.70
CA VAL A 259 16.88 -4.76 -10.34
C VAL A 259 18.40 -4.72 -10.38
N ALA A 260 19.06 -5.28 -11.41
CA ALA A 260 20.50 -5.18 -11.58
C ALA A 260 20.98 -3.74 -11.85
N SER A 261 20.09 -2.84 -12.27
CA SER A 261 20.38 -1.42 -12.46
C SER A 261 20.15 -0.56 -11.20
N VAL A 262 19.55 -1.14 -10.17
CA VAL A 262 19.28 -0.45 -8.90
C VAL A 262 20.58 -0.36 -8.09
N ASP A 263 20.81 0.79 -7.47
CA ASP A 263 21.96 1.01 -6.59
C ASP A 263 21.94 0.02 -5.42
N ALA A 264 22.98 -0.81 -5.31
CA ALA A 264 23.05 -1.89 -4.31
C ALA A 264 23.33 -1.39 -2.87
N ALA A 265 23.71 -0.12 -2.69
CA ALA A 265 23.90 0.47 -1.37
C ALA A 265 22.58 0.95 -0.77
N THR A 266 21.69 1.49 -1.60
CA THR A 266 20.44 2.12 -1.19
C THR A 266 19.22 1.29 -1.50
N PHE A 267 19.25 0.43 -2.51
CA PHE A 267 18.07 -0.22 -3.08
C PHE A 267 16.95 0.79 -3.37
N ASP A 268 17.30 1.96 -3.94
CA ASP A 268 16.32 3.00 -4.30
C ASP A 268 15.34 2.48 -5.37
N LEU A 269 14.07 2.40 -5.01
CA LEU A 269 12.96 1.95 -5.86
C LEU A 269 12.03 3.11 -6.27
N SER A 270 12.48 4.36 -6.11
CA SER A 270 11.70 5.56 -6.39
C SER A 270 11.06 5.53 -7.77
N VAL A 271 9.83 6.04 -7.83
CA VAL A 271 9.04 6.12 -9.07
C VAL A 271 9.60 7.26 -9.93
N LYS A 272 10.43 6.93 -10.92
CA LYS A 272 11.01 7.86 -11.89
C LYS A 272 10.47 7.50 -13.28
N ASN A 273 9.37 8.13 -13.69
CA ASN A 273 8.75 7.86 -14.99
C ASN A 273 9.65 8.39 -16.12
N PRO A 274 10.26 7.52 -16.95
CA PRO A 274 11.14 7.96 -18.03
C PRO A 274 10.36 8.55 -19.22
N ASN A 275 9.05 8.37 -19.25
CA ASN A 275 8.15 8.83 -20.31
C ASN A 275 7.42 10.13 -19.92
N ALA A 276 7.66 10.65 -18.71
CA ALA A 276 7.12 11.94 -18.33
C ALA A 276 7.71 13.02 -19.25
N PRO A 277 6.92 14.03 -19.68
CA PRO A 277 7.47 15.20 -20.34
C PRO A 277 8.60 15.77 -19.50
N GLU A 278 9.67 16.28 -20.12
CA GLU A 278 10.69 17.04 -19.40
C GLU A 278 9.98 18.06 -18.51
N ALA A 279 10.16 17.94 -17.20
CA ALA A 279 9.61 18.89 -16.26
C ALA A 279 10.12 20.27 -16.69
N GLU A 280 9.22 21.26 -16.78
CA GLU A 280 9.65 22.66 -16.91
C GLU A 280 10.76 22.89 -15.89
N ALA A 281 11.88 23.46 -16.36
CA ALA A 281 13.02 23.73 -15.50
C ALA A 281 12.50 24.41 -14.23
N LEU A 282 12.72 23.76 -13.09
CA LEU A 282 12.42 24.38 -11.81
C LEU A 282 13.11 25.73 -11.81
N ARG A 283 12.38 26.77 -11.37
CA ARG A 283 12.94 28.11 -11.26
C ARG A 283 14.29 28.02 -10.55
N SER A 284 15.30 28.67 -11.10
CA SER A 284 16.62 28.62 -10.49
C SER A 284 16.55 29.18 -9.05
N PRO A 285 17.43 28.78 -8.13
CA PRO A 285 17.48 29.38 -6.80
C PRO A 285 17.51 30.92 -6.85
N GLU A 286 18.19 31.49 -7.84
CA GLU A 286 18.24 32.93 -8.09
C GLU A 286 16.88 33.50 -8.49
N GLU A 287 16.13 32.84 -9.38
CA GLU A 287 14.77 33.24 -9.76
C GLU A 287 13.78 33.13 -8.59
N ILE A 288 13.93 32.11 -7.74
CA ILE A 288 13.14 31.96 -6.51
C ILE A 288 13.46 33.10 -5.54
N ILE A 289 14.74 33.40 -5.30
CA ILE A 289 15.17 34.51 -4.44
C ILE A 289 14.67 35.85 -4.99
N TYR A 290 14.78 36.08 -6.30
CA TYR A 290 14.28 37.30 -6.92
C TYR A 290 12.78 37.46 -6.75
N ALA A 291 12.01 36.38 -6.93
CA ALA A 291 10.56 36.39 -6.72
C ALA A 291 10.19 36.67 -5.25
N ILE A 292 10.94 36.13 -4.28
CA ILE A 292 10.75 36.42 -2.85
C ILE A 292 10.99 37.90 -2.57
N LEU A 293 12.14 38.44 -3.02
CA LEU A 293 12.49 39.84 -2.80
C LEU A 293 11.49 40.81 -3.44
N ALA A 294 10.97 40.48 -4.64
CA ALA A 294 9.93 41.26 -5.29
C ALA A 294 8.62 41.27 -4.48
N ARG A 295 8.26 40.13 -3.88
CA ARG A 295 7.06 40.01 -3.02
C ARG A 295 7.23 40.75 -1.69
N ASP A 296 8.42 40.75 -1.13
CA ASP A 296 8.74 41.50 0.08
C ASP A 296 8.67 43.01 -0.16
N ALA A 297 9.14 43.49 -1.32
CA ALA A 297 9.01 44.89 -1.72
C ALA A 297 7.53 45.30 -1.90
N GLU A 298 6.72 44.46 -2.53
CA GLU A 298 5.27 44.68 -2.65
C GLU A 298 4.58 44.73 -1.28
N THR A 299 4.99 43.84 -0.37
CA THR A 299 4.48 43.80 1.01
C THR A 299 4.90 45.06 1.79
N ALA A 300 6.13 45.54 1.62
CA ALA A 300 6.63 46.74 2.26
C ALA A 300 5.86 47.99 1.80
N ASP A 301 5.57 48.12 0.49
CA ASP A 301 4.75 49.20 -0.06
C ASP A 301 3.32 49.19 0.52
N ILE A 302 2.69 48.01 0.60
CA ILE A 302 1.37 47.85 1.22
C ILE A 302 1.40 48.30 2.69
N LEU A 303 2.43 47.93 3.44
CA LEU A 303 2.58 48.31 4.84
C LEU A 303 2.79 49.82 5.02
N GLU A 304 3.56 50.48 4.15
CA GLU A 304 3.70 51.94 4.16
C GLU A 304 2.38 52.65 3.87
N ARG A 305 1.62 52.17 2.88
CA ARG A 305 0.30 52.72 2.56
C ARG A 305 -0.66 52.60 3.73
N ILE A 306 -0.65 51.48 4.46
CA ILE A 306 -1.46 51.30 5.68
C ILE A 306 -1.00 52.28 6.78
N ARG A 307 0.31 52.46 6.95
CA ARG A 307 0.87 53.38 7.95
C ARG A 307 0.52 54.84 7.68
N GLY A 308 0.43 55.25 6.41
CA GLY A 308 0.00 56.59 6.02
C GLY A 308 -1.50 56.87 6.21
N LEU A 309 -2.31 55.84 6.49
CA LEU A 309 -3.74 55.95 6.80
C LEU A 309 -4.02 56.04 8.32
N LEU A 310 -2.99 55.91 9.16
CA LEU A 310 -3.03 56.10 10.62
C LEU A 310 -2.57 57.51 10.98
#